data_AF-A0A0G0GPG8-F1
#
_entry.id   AF-A0A0G0GPG8-F1
#
_cell.length_a   1.000
_cell.length_b   1.000
_cell.length_c   1.000
_cell.angle_alpha   90.00
_cell.angle_beta   90.00
_cell.angle_gamma   90.00
#
_symmetry.space_group_name_H-M   'P 1'
#
loop_
_entity.id
_entity.type
_entity.pdbx_description
1 polymer ?
#
loop_
_entity_poly.entity_id
_entity_poly.type
_entity_poly.pdbx_seq_one_letter_code
_entity_poly.pdbx_strand_id
1 'polypeptide(L)'
;MRFSIEGRVPFLDFNLVRYIFSLPDEYIIKNGWNKFILREATTDLLPKIINRRRNKIGFTTPEYEWFMSNKKKIFEILLSKTFSERKYFNRTKVLSAFQKFIDGEVNDTMIFWRLINVELWLREFFDMKVHKIHKIKKLKKLDIKISGKTYSRHLIKTEPFKKGDDYVNKISEYVDKIMKKTNKRWFVVVSEKIVAIAQGRSYFIWDIKPSFWARTLSKYVKKTPYGIGLGSPWTMQIAIQEVGLLKILQATLVSVITKFFGVSGMFYRIAGETVRSIDGPTEYSLYPSNVSAKLGPKEPQLVAQNIKYQIINNQYQISNFLGVVVIDANDIGVNILGNSTGLEKKLIEKVFKDNPMGQTNEQTPITLVMLS
;
A
#
# COMPACT_ATOMS: atom_id res chain seq x y z
N MET A 1 27.42 25.19 -1.67
CA MET A 1 26.60 24.69 -0.53
C MET A 1 25.16 25.16 -0.71
N ARG A 2 24.16 24.36 -0.31
CA ARG A 2 22.71 24.59 -0.59
C ARG A 2 22.15 25.94 -0.11
N PHE A 3 22.82 26.57 0.85
CA PHE A 3 22.37 27.81 1.48
C PHE A 3 23.42 28.94 1.40
N SER A 4 24.39 28.86 0.47
CA SER A 4 25.46 29.85 0.30
C SER A 4 26.29 30.16 1.56
N ILE A 5 26.27 29.27 2.56
CA ILE A 5 27.12 29.31 3.75
C ILE A 5 28.34 28.44 3.48
N GLU A 6 29.54 28.93 3.77
CA GLU A 6 30.80 28.17 3.74
C GLU A 6 31.03 27.52 5.12
N GLY A 7 31.03 26.19 5.19
CA GLY A 7 31.41 25.47 6.40
C GLY A 7 32.92 25.41 6.55
N ARG A 8 33.47 26.03 7.60
CA ARG A 8 34.90 25.94 7.94
C ARG A 8 35.13 24.94 9.05
N VAL A 9 36.20 24.15 8.91
CA VAL A 9 36.57 23.05 9.82
C VAL A 9 37.99 23.29 10.36
N PRO A 10 38.19 24.27 11.26
CA PRO A 10 39.51 24.76 11.65
C PRO A 10 40.41 23.69 12.29
N PHE A 11 39.81 22.67 12.93
CA PHE A 11 40.56 21.55 13.49
C PHE A 11 41.17 20.60 12.44
N LEU A 12 40.82 20.75 11.16
CA LEU A 12 41.41 20.02 10.04
C LEU A 12 42.49 20.83 9.32
N ASP A 13 42.99 21.91 9.93
CA ASP A 13 44.19 22.60 9.42
C ASP A 13 45.37 21.62 9.33
N PHE A 14 46.08 21.65 8.20
CA PHE A 14 47.15 20.71 7.90
C PHE A 14 48.28 20.77 8.94
N ASN A 15 48.67 21.96 9.37
CA ASN A 15 49.77 22.14 10.31
C ASN A 15 49.36 21.68 11.70
N LEU A 16 48.13 21.97 12.11
CA LEU A 16 47.58 21.51 13.38
C LEU A 16 47.50 19.97 13.43
N VAL A 17 46.99 19.34 12.38
CA VAL A 17 46.93 17.87 12.29
C VAL A 17 48.34 17.29 12.32
N ARG A 18 49.26 17.81 11.49
CA ARG A 18 50.66 17.34 11.47
C ARG A 18 51.33 17.46 12.84
N TYR A 19 51.11 18.56 13.56
CA TYR A 19 51.64 18.76 14.90
C TYR A 19 51.05 17.75 15.89
N ILE A 20 49.73 17.59 15.92
CA ILE A 20 49.07 16.64 16.85
C ILE A 20 49.55 15.20 16.63
N PHE A 21 49.72 14.77 15.37
CA PHE A 21 50.22 13.43 15.04
C PHE A 21 51.70 13.22 15.37
N SER A 22 52.47 14.28 15.58
CA SER A 22 53.87 14.20 16.02
C SER A 22 54.04 14.08 17.54
N LEU A 23 52.98 14.32 18.31
CA LEU A 23 53.03 14.29 19.77
C LEU A 23 52.90 12.85 20.31
N PRO A 24 53.50 12.55 21.48
CA PRO A 24 53.22 11.32 22.22
C PRO A 24 51.72 11.19 22.58
N ASP A 25 51.23 9.95 22.66
CA ASP A 25 49.82 9.65 22.94
C ASP A 25 49.31 10.28 24.26
N GLU A 26 50.20 10.48 25.24
CA GLU A 26 49.86 11.11 26.51
C GLU A 26 49.33 12.56 26.37
N TYR A 27 49.66 13.25 25.28
CA TYR A 27 49.08 14.58 25.00
C TYR A 27 47.64 14.48 24.51
N ILE A 28 47.22 13.35 23.94
CA ILE A 28 45.85 13.11 23.51
C ILE A 28 45.04 12.55 24.69
N ILE A 29 45.60 11.61 25.46
CA ILE A 29 44.96 10.95 26.59
C ILE A 29 45.90 10.89 27.81
N LYS A 30 45.55 11.57 28.91
CA LYS A 30 46.34 11.55 30.16
C LYS A 30 45.44 11.46 31.38
N ASN A 31 45.79 10.62 32.35
CA ASN A 31 45.09 10.52 33.65
C ASN A 31 43.55 10.39 33.52
N GLY A 32 43.08 9.57 32.58
CA GLY A 32 41.65 9.36 32.31
C GLY A 32 40.95 10.50 31.55
N TRP A 33 41.69 11.51 31.09
CA TRP A 33 41.15 12.61 30.30
C TRP A 33 41.49 12.47 28.82
N ASN A 34 40.46 12.48 27.97
CA ASN A 34 40.61 12.63 26.52
C ASN A 34 40.85 14.09 26.12
N LYS A 35 41.41 14.30 24.92
CA LYS A 35 41.70 15.62 24.36
C LYS A 35 42.55 16.47 25.33
N PHE A 36 43.49 15.85 26.04
CA PHE A 36 44.19 16.45 27.17
C PHE A 36 44.87 17.78 26.76
N ILE A 37 45.69 17.77 25.71
CA ILE A 37 46.36 18.97 25.20
C ILE A 37 45.39 20.07 24.76
N LEU A 38 44.25 19.71 24.15
CA LEU A 38 43.24 20.69 23.76
C LEU A 38 42.61 21.37 24.99
N ARG A 39 42.37 20.61 26.06
CA ARG A 39 41.83 21.16 27.31
C ARG A 39 42.84 22.08 27.96
N GLU A 40 44.09 21.66 28.08
CA GLU A 40 45.15 22.50 28.66
C GLU A 40 45.33 23.80 27.85
N ALA A 41 45.45 23.70 26.52
CA ALA A 41 45.64 24.85 25.63
C ALA A 41 44.46 25.83 25.59
N THR A 42 43.28 25.43 26.07
CA THR A 42 42.06 26.27 26.09
C THR A 42 41.57 26.56 27.51
N THR A 43 42.38 26.32 28.53
CA THR A 43 42.00 26.51 29.94
C THR A 43 41.59 27.95 30.22
N ASP A 44 42.31 28.91 29.66
CA ASP A 44 42.09 30.34 29.89
C ASP A 44 41.07 30.96 28.91
N LEU A 45 40.62 30.18 27.92
CA LEU A 45 39.68 30.65 26.88
C LEU A 45 38.22 30.28 27.17
N LEU A 46 37.98 29.28 28.01
CA LEU A 46 36.65 28.72 28.25
C LEU A 46 36.39 28.55 29.75
N PRO A 47 35.14 28.78 30.23
CA PRO A 47 34.78 28.51 31.62
C PRO A 47 35.14 27.07 32.01
N LYS A 48 35.64 26.88 33.24
CA LYS A 48 36.08 25.57 33.77
C LYS A 48 35.01 24.47 33.60
N ILE A 49 33.73 24.83 33.75
CA ILE A 49 32.60 23.90 33.56
C ILE A 49 32.47 23.37 32.13
N ILE A 50 32.85 24.15 31.11
CA ILE A 50 32.85 23.75 29.69
C ILE A 50 34.17 23.04 29.34
N ASN A 51 35.31 23.62 29.72
CA ASN A 51 36.63 23.08 29.42
C ASN A 51 36.85 21.68 30.05
N ARG A 52 36.41 21.48 31.29
CA ARG A 52 36.54 20.20 32.04
C ARG A 52 35.33 19.28 31.90
N ARG A 53 34.45 19.55 30.93
CA ARG A 53 33.29 18.72 30.62
C ARG A 53 33.71 17.33 30.12
N ARG A 54 33.25 16.27 30.80
CA ARG A 54 33.57 14.87 30.46
C ARG A 54 32.64 14.24 29.42
N ASN A 55 31.38 14.67 29.36
CA ASN A 55 30.42 14.15 28.38
C ASN A 55 30.71 14.70 26.98
N LYS A 56 31.35 13.87 26.15
CA LYS A 56 31.42 14.08 24.70
C LYS A 56 30.06 13.70 24.10
N ILE A 57 29.21 14.69 23.87
CA ILE A 57 27.97 14.52 23.12
C ILE A 57 28.29 14.88 21.68
N GLY A 58 28.15 13.92 20.76
CA GLY A 58 28.23 14.20 19.33
C GLY A 58 27.01 15.00 18.89
N PHE A 59 27.09 15.64 17.72
CA PHE A 59 25.89 16.14 17.04
C PHE A 59 25.15 14.95 16.44
N THR A 60 24.48 14.15 17.27
CA THR A 60 23.66 13.05 16.79
C THR A 60 22.36 13.61 16.25
N THR A 61 22.05 13.28 14.99
CA THR A 61 20.74 13.56 14.43
C THR A 61 19.68 12.83 15.26
N PRO A 62 18.52 13.44 15.58
CA PRO A 62 17.42 12.77 16.26
C PRO A 62 16.72 11.79 15.29
N GLU A 63 17.46 10.76 14.86
CA GLU A 63 17.04 9.81 13.83
C GLU A 63 15.80 9.03 14.29
N TYR A 64 15.74 8.65 15.57
CA TYR A 64 14.61 7.94 16.14
C TYR A 64 13.32 8.76 16.04
N GLU A 65 13.36 10.00 16.52
CA GLU A 65 12.23 10.93 16.49
C GLU A 65 11.80 11.21 15.05
N TRP A 66 12.76 11.34 14.13
CA TRP A 66 12.49 11.52 12.71
C TRP A 66 11.81 10.31 12.10
N PHE A 67 12.30 9.09 12.38
CA PHE A 67 11.66 7.87 11.89
C PHE A 67 10.27 7.67 12.44
N MET A 68 10.06 7.92 13.74
CA MET A 68 8.74 7.79 14.35
C MET A 68 7.76 8.82 13.79
N SER A 69 8.19 10.06 13.61
CA SER A 69 7.37 11.14 13.05
C SER A 69 7.06 10.92 11.56
N ASN A 70 7.99 10.31 10.81
CA ASN A 70 7.87 10.09 9.36
C ASN A 70 7.55 8.64 8.96
N LYS A 71 7.15 7.78 9.91
CA LYS A 71 6.98 6.33 9.68
C LYS A 71 6.12 6.00 8.46
N LYS A 72 5.05 6.76 8.21
CA LYS A 72 4.16 6.59 7.04
C LYS A 72 4.92 6.82 5.73
N LYS A 73 5.63 7.93 5.62
CA LYS A 73 6.44 8.29 4.44
C LYS A 73 7.56 7.29 4.19
N ILE A 74 8.14 6.76 5.26
CA ILE A 74 9.18 5.72 5.16
C ILE A 74 8.56 4.42 4.65
N PHE A 75 7.42 3.99 5.19
CA PHE A 75 6.69 2.84 4.64
C PHE A 75 6.34 3.03 3.17
N GLU A 76 5.91 4.22 2.74
CA GLU A 76 5.65 4.52 1.32
C GLU A 76 6.91 4.33 0.45
N ILE A 77 8.08 4.78 0.93
CA ILE A 77 9.37 4.54 0.25
C ILE A 77 9.64 3.03 0.17
N LEU A 78 9.54 2.31 1.29
CA LEU A 78 9.83 0.86 1.38
C LEU A 78 8.82 -0.02 0.61
N LEU A 79 7.60 0.49 0.39
CA LEU A 79 6.53 -0.19 -0.36
C LEU A 79 6.52 0.16 -1.85
N SER A 80 7.38 1.08 -2.29
CA SER A 80 7.43 1.54 -3.67
C SER A 80 8.08 0.52 -4.63
N LYS A 81 7.78 0.73 -5.91
CA LYS A 81 8.30 -0.09 -7.03
C LYS A 81 9.80 -0.08 -7.13
N THR A 82 10.38 1.11 -7.11
CA THR A 82 11.82 1.29 -7.20
C THR A 82 12.52 0.50 -6.11
N PHE A 83 12.02 0.56 -4.87
CA PHE A 83 12.57 -0.21 -3.75
C PHE A 83 12.40 -1.73 -3.92
N SER A 84 11.23 -2.15 -4.40
CA SER A 84 10.88 -3.56 -4.66
C SER A 84 11.76 -4.22 -5.73
N GLU A 85 12.12 -3.46 -6.77
CA GLU A 85 12.92 -3.93 -7.91
C GLU A 85 14.43 -3.95 -7.61
N ARG A 86 14.87 -3.39 -6.47
CA ARG A 86 16.27 -3.42 -6.06
C ARG A 86 16.70 -4.85 -5.72
N LYS A 87 17.71 -5.34 -6.45
CA LYS A 87 18.23 -6.72 -6.27
C LYS A 87 18.97 -6.96 -4.95
N TYR A 88 19.41 -5.90 -4.29
CA TYR A 88 20.26 -5.96 -3.10
C TYR A 88 19.46 -5.86 -1.78
N PHE A 89 18.14 -5.69 -1.85
CA PHE A 89 17.28 -5.66 -0.65
C PHE A 89 16.21 -6.73 -0.70
N ASN A 90 16.01 -7.44 0.42
CA ASN A 90 14.81 -8.22 0.61
C ASN A 90 13.72 -7.32 1.24
N ARG A 91 12.84 -6.77 0.39
CA ARG A 91 11.77 -5.86 0.81
C ARG A 91 10.94 -6.39 1.98
N THR A 92 10.56 -7.67 1.96
CA THR A 92 9.76 -8.27 3.04
C THR A 92 10.52 -8.27 4.38
N LYS A 93 11.82 -8.62 4.36
CA LYS A 93 12.66 -8.57 5.56
C LYS A 93 12.84 -7.14 6.06
N VAL A 94 13.06 -6.18 5.17
CA VAL A 94 13.22 -4.75 5.52
C VAL A 94 11.94 -4.20 6.16
N LEU A 95 10.78 -4.43 5.55
CA LEU A 95 9.49 -4.00 6.11
C LEU A 95 9.24 -4.64 7.48
N SER A 96 9.59 -5.92 7.65
CA SER A 96 9.42 -6.60 8.93
C SER A 96 10.37 -6.06 10.00
N ALA A 97 11.61 -5.73 9.64
CA ALA A 97 12.56 -5.12 10.56
C ALA A 97 12.12 -3.70 10.94
N PHE A 98 11.63 -2.91 9.99
CA PHE A 98 11.13 -1.56 10.25
C PHE A 98 9.88 -1.57 11.13
N GLN A 99 8.98 -2.55 10.93
CA GLN A 99 7.83 -2.73 11.82
C GLN A 99 8.27 -3.05 13.26
N LYS A 100 9.25 -3.94 13.45
CA LYS A 100 9.83 -4.23 14.77
C LYS A 100 10.46 -3.02 15.42
N PHE A 101 11.13 -2.16 14.65
CA PHE A 101 11.67 -0.90 15.13
C PHE A 101 10.56 0.04 15.63
N ILE A 102 9.46 0.19 14.87
CA ILE A 102 8.31 1.00 15.28
C ILE A 102 7.63 0.43 16.54
N ASP A 103 7.59 -0.89 16.67
CA ASP A 103 7.04 -1.59 17.84
C ASP A 103 7.98 -1.55 19.06
N GLY A 104 9.18 -0.96 18.94
CA GLY A 104 10.17 -0.84 20.02
C GLY A 104 10.96 -2.13 20.31
N GLU A 105 10.86 -3.15 19.45
CA GLU A 105 11.61 -4.41 19.58
C GLU A 105 13.09 -4.25 19.19
N VAL A 106 13.45 -3.21 18.42
CA VAL A 106 14.79 -2.97 17.87
C VAL A 106 15.11 -1.47 17.89
N ASN A 107 16.33 -1.09 18.28
CA ASN A 107 16.76 0.32 18.40
C ASN A 107 17.83 0.73 17.37
N ASP A 108 18.02 -0.03 16.29
CA ASP A 108 19.00 0.30 15.23
C ASP A 108 18.40 1.31 14.23
N THR A 109 18.66 2.59 14.46
CA THR A 109 18.27 3.67 13.53
C THR A 109 19.17 3.70 12.29
N MET A 110 20.44 3.33 12.44
CA MET A 110 21.47 3.52 11.43
C MET A 110 21.22 2.66 10.19
N ILE A 111 20.71 1.44 10.36
CA ILE A 111 20.38 0.57 9.23
C ILE A 111 19.26 1.17 8.37
N PHE A 112 18.19 1.67 8.97
CA PHE A 112 17.09 2.30 8.22
C PHE A 112 17.54 3.60 7.57
N TRP A 113 18.41 4.36 8.25
CA TRP A 113 18.97 5.59 7.68
C TRP A 113 19.74 5.30 6.39
N ARG A 114 20.62 4.29 6.41
CA ARG A 114 21.37 3.86 5.23
C ARG A 114 20.45 3.38 4.10
N LEU A 115 19.44 2.56 4.42
CA LEU A 115 18.50 2.04 3.42
C LEU A 115 17.72 3.16 2.72
N ILE A 116 17.19 4.11 3.50
CA ILE A 116 16.41 5.23 2.96
C ILE A 116 17.30 6.16 2.13
N ASN A 117 18.50 6.49 2.62
CA ASN A 117 19.42 7.35 1.87
C ASN A 117 19.85 6.73 0.54
N VAL A 118 20.20 5.43 0.54
CA VAL A 118 20.56 4.71 -0.69
C VAL A 118 19.39 4.70 -1.67
N GLU A 119 18.17 4.39 -1.20
CA GLU A 119 17.00 4.38 -2.08
C GLU A 119 16.68 5.77 -2.65
N LEU A 120 16.74 6.83 -1.84
CA LEU A 120 16.50 8.20 -2.30
C LEU A 120 17.59 8.68 -3.26
N TRP A 121 18.85 8.34 -3.00
CA TRP A 121 19.97 8.65 -3.90
C TRP A 121 19.80 7.96 -5.25
N LEU A 122 19.44 6.67 -5.27
CA LEU A 122 19.19 5.96 -6.52
C LEU A 122 18.03 6.53 -7.32
N ARG A 123 16.94 6.94 -6.64
CA ARG A 123 15.83 7.64 -7.30
C ARG A 123 16.24 8.96 -7.95
N GLU A 124 17.12 9.71 -7.31
CA GLU A 124 17.52 11.03 -7.80
C GLU A 124 18.53 10.91 -8.95
N PHE A 125 19.48 9.98 -8.86
CA PHE A 125 20.65 9.93 -9.74
C PHE A 125 20.65 8.78 -10.77
N PHE A 126 19.90 7.70 -10.56
CA PHE A 126 19.95 6.49 -11.41
C PHE A 126 18.62 6.15 -12.04
N ASP A 127 17.53 6.32 -11.31
CA ASP A 127 16.22 6.14 -11.88
C ASP A 127 15.95 7.30 -12.84
N MET A 128 15.58 6.99 -14.09
CA MET A 128 15.14 8.04 -15.00
C MET A 128 14.02 8.83 -14.33
N LYS A 129 14.19 10.16 -14.22
CA LYS A 129 13.06 11.04 -13.90
C LYS A 129 12.02 10.78 -14.98
N VAL A 130 11.03 9.97 -14.66
CA VAL A 130 9.87 9.75 -15.51
C VAL A 130 9.19 11.12 -15.58
N HIS A 131 9.60 11.95 -16.53
CA HIS A 131 8.72 12.94 -17.13
C HIS A 131 7.45 12.17 -17.36
N LYS A 132 6.35 12.52 -16.68
CA LYS A 132 5.07 11.81 -16.72
C LYS A 132 4.82 11.36 -18.16
N ILE A 133 5.25 10.14 -18.48
CA ILE A 133 4.91 9.51 -19.74
C ILE A 133 3.47 9.21 -19.44
N HIS A 134 2.60 10.09 -19.93
CA HIS A 134 1.21 9.76 -20.11
C HIS A 134 1.27 8.47 -20.92
N LYS A 135 1.20 7.32 -20.23
CA LYS A 135 0.96 6.02 -20.85
C LYS A 135 -0.17 6.32 -21.83
N ILE A 136 0.11 6.23 -23.13
CA ILE A 136 -0.86 6.51 -24.18
C ILE A 136 -2.11 5.75 -23.76
N LYS A 137 -3.13 6.51 -23.34
CA LYS A 137 -4.36 5.96 -22.77
C LYS A 137 -4.97 5.21 -23.96
N LYS A 138 -4.80 3.89 -24.00
CA LYS A 138 -5.41 3.06 -25.04
C LYS A 138 -6.88 3.48 -25.08
N LEU A 139 -7.33 4.08 -26.18
CA LEU A 139 -8.68 4.62 -26.31
C LEU A 139 -9.68 3.48 -26.03
N LYS A 140 -10.21 3.44 -24.80
CA LYS A 140 -11.13 2.39 -24.36
C LYS A 140 -12.47 2.67 -25.04
N LYS A 141 -12.99 1.70 -25.80
CA LYS A 141 -14.20 1.87 -26.59
C LYS A 141 -15.42 1.93 -25.69
N LEU A 142 -15.98 3.09 -25.38
CA LEU A 142 -17.13 3.17 -24.45
C LEU A 142 -18.35 2.37 -24.94
N ASP A 143 -18.53 2.26 -26.25
CA ASP A 143 -19.51 1.37 -26.86
C ASP A 143 -18.88 0.05 -27.30
N ILE A 144 -19.51 -1.06 -26.93
CA ILE A 144 -19.10 -2.40 -27.34
C ILE A 144 -20.29 -3.16 -27.90
N LYS A 145 -20.03 -4.01 -28.90
CA LYS A 145 -21.04 -4.91 -29.48
C LYS A 145 -20.80 -6.33 -29.02
N ILE A 146 -21.80 -6.95 -28.41
CA ILE A 146 -21.76 -8.35 -27.98
C ILE A 146 -23.06 -9.01 -28.44
N SER A 147 -22.95 -10.09 -29.21
CA SER A 147 -24.09 -10.87 -29.70
C SER A 147 -25.19 -10.01 -30.37
N GLY A 148 -24.78 -9.05 -31.21
CA GLY A 148 -25.70 -8.16 -31.94
C GLY A 148 -26.28 -6.99 -31.15
N LYS A 149 -26.08 -6.91 -29.82
CA LYS A 149 -26.53 -5.79 -28.97
C LYS A 149 -25.39 -4.82 -28.68
N THR A 150 -25.71 -3.53 -28.55
CA THR A 150 -24.73 -2.50 -28.20
C THR A 150 -24.84 -2.14 -26.72
N TYR A 151 -23.72 -2.16 -26.02
CA TYR A 151 -23.61 -1.77 -24.62
C TYR A 151 -22.80 -0.49 -24.53
N SER A 152 -23.49 0.61 -24.17
CA SER A 152 -22.88 1.93 -24.02
C SER A 152 -22.52 2.17 -22.56
N ARG A 153 -21.21 2.29 -22.29
CA ARG A 153 -20.64 2.35 -20.93
C ARG A 153 -20.32 3.80 -20.58
N HIS A 154 -21.08 4.36 -19.64
CA HIS A 154 -20.95 5.73 -19.18
C HIS A 154 -20.21 5.72 -17.84
N LEU A 155 -18.93 6.08 -17.86
CA LEU A 155 -18.07 6.11 -16.68
C LEU A 155 -18.39 7.33 -15.83
N ILE A 156 -18.66 7.12 -14.54
CA ILE A 156 -19.03 8.19 -13.61
C ILE A 156 -17.83 8.51 -12.74
N LYS A 157 -17.33 9.73 -12.84
CA LYS A 157 -16.25 10.22 -11.98
C LYS A 157 -16.81 10.59 -10.62
N THR A 158 -16.18 10.11 -9.56
CA THR A 158 -16.61 10.38 -8.18
C THR A 158 -15.51 11.03 -7.35
N GLU A 159 -15.90 11.63 -6.23
CA GLU A 159 -14.95 11.88 -5.16
C GLU A 159 -14.45 10.55 -4.55
N PRO A 160 -13.27 10.54 -3.88
CA PRO A 160 -12.80 9.35 -3.19
C PRO A 160 -13.79 8.90 -2.09
N PHE A 161 -14.07 7.60 -2.05
CA PHE A 161 -14.81 6.98 -0.95
C PHE A 161 -13.91 6.83 0.27
N LYS A 162 -14.48 7.01 1.46
CA LYS A 162 -13.78 6.91 2.75
C LYS A 162 -14.38 5.79 3.61
N LYS A 163 -13.61 5.33 4.59
CA LYS A 163 -14.10 4.37 5.59
C LYS A 163 -15.29 4.98 6.35
N GLY A 164 -16.40 4.24 6.40
CA GLY A 164 -17.63 4.67 7.05
C GLY A 164 -18.59 5.47 6.17
N ASP A 165 -18.23 5.76 4.91
CA ASP A 165 -19.16 6.39 3.96
C ASP A 165 -20.43 5.54 3.80
N ASP A 166 -21.59 6.20 3.76
CA ASP A 166 -22.82 5.59 3.27
C ASP A 166 -22.74 5.42 1.75
N TYR A 167 -22.10 4.33 1.35
CA TYR A 167 -21.86 4.03 -0.06
C TYR A 167 -23.17 3.77 -0.82
N VAL A 168 -24.23 3.31 -0.16
CA VAL A 168 -25.52 3.03 -0.81
C VAL A 168 -26.16 4.34 -1.26
N ASN A 169 -26.29 5.31 -0.36
CA ASN A 169 -26.83 6.63 -0.67
C ASN A 169 -25.93 7.37 -1.66
N LYS A 170 -24.63 7.42 -1.39
CA LYS A 170 -23.66 8.15 -2.23
C LYS A 170 -23.62 7.63 -3.67
N ILE A 171 -23.64 6.31 -3.89
CA ILE A 171 -23.70 5.73 -5.24
C ILE A 171 -25.02 6.10 -5.93
N SER A 172 -26.13 6.01 -5.22
CA SER A 172 -27.47 6.32 -5.76
C SER A 172 -27.56 7.78 -6.19
N GLU A 173 -27.06 8.72 -5.38
CA GLU A 173 -27.00 10.15 -5.75
C GLU A 173 -26.17 10.42 -7.01
N TYR A 174 -25.05 9.72 -7.21
CA TYR A 174 -24.27 9.85 -8.44
C TYR A 174 -25.01 9.33 -9.67
N VAL A 175 -25.77 8.24 -9.51
CA VAL A 175 -26.63 7.71 -10.57
C VAL A 175 -27.75 8.71 -10.88
N ASP A 176 -28.41 9.26 -9.87
CA ASP A 176 -29.52 10.20 -10.02
C ASP A 176 -29.11 11.50 -10.73
N LYS A 177 -27.91 12.02 -10.44
CA LYS A 177 -27.38 13.23 -11.09
C LYS A 177 -27.19 13.08 -12.59
N ILE A 178 -26.97 11.85 -13.08
CA ILE A 178 -26.62 11.58 -14.48
C ILE A 178 -27.81 10.98 -15.23
N MET A 179 -28.65 10.23 -14.53
CA MET A 179 -29.74 9.49 -15.15
C MET A 179 -30.84 10.45 -15.64
N LYS A 180 -31.12 10.39 -16.94
CA LYS A 180 -32.25 11.07 -17.58
C LYS A 180 -33.32 10.04 -17.97
N LYS A 181 -34.58 10.46 -18.13
CA LYS A 181 -35.64 9.57 -18.64
C LYS A 181 -35.17 8.91 -19.95
N THR A 182 -35.16 7.58 -19.99
CA THR A 182 -34.74 6.78 -21.15
C THR A 182 -35.65 5.58 -21.34
N ASN A 183 -35.90 5.23 -22.59
CA ASN A 183 -36.63 4.01 -22.95
C ASN A 183 -35.69 2.80 -23.10
N LYS A 184 -34.36 3.00 -22.97
CA LYS A 184 -33.37 1.92 -23.06
C LYS A 184 -33.27 1.17 -21.74
N ARG A 185 -33.08 -0.15 -21.81
CA ARG A 185 -32.77 -0.97 -20.63
C ARG A 185 -31.37 -0.60 -20.12
N TRP A 186 -31.19 -0.51 -18.81
CA TRP A 186 -29.91 -0.09 -18.23
C TRP A 186 -29.61 -0.74 -16.89
N PHE A 187 -28.33 -0.79 -16.52
CA PHE A 187 -27.87 -1.29 -15.23
C PHE A 187 -26.64 -0.50 -14.75
N VAL A 188 -26.35 -0.61 -13.46
CA VAL A 188 -25.19 0.05 -12.85
C VAL A 188 -24.15 -0.99 -12.49
N VAL A 189 -22.89 -0.66 -12.73
CA VAL A 189 -21.73 -1.46 -12.32
C VAL A 189 -20.90 -0.66 -11.33
N VAL A 190 -20.56 -1.28 -10.21
CA VAL A 190 -19.85 -0.68 -9.08
C VAL A 190 -18.58 -1.48 -8.83
N SER A 191 -17.45 -0.80 -8.68
CA SER A 191 -16.20 -1.46 -8.27
C SER A 191 -16.30 -1.91 -6.81
N GLU A 192 -15.88 -3.14 -6.57
CA GLU A 192 -15.65 -3.72 -5.25
C GLU A 192 -14.80 -2.83 -4.34
N LYS A 193 -13.82 -2.08 -4.88
CA LYS A 193 -12.86 -1.29 -4.09
C LYS A 193 -13.56 -0.22 -3.26
N ILE A 194 -14.51 0.51 -3.85
CA ILE A 194 -15.18 1.59 -3.14
C ILE A 194 -16.11 1.05 -2.05
N VAL A 195 -16.73 -0.11 -2.30
CA VAL A 195 -17.56 -0.80 -1.30
C VAL A 195 -16.68 -1.31 -0.16
N ALA A 196 -15.57 -1.98 -0.47
CA ALA A 196 -14.63 -2.49 0.54
C ALA A 196 -14.03 -1.35 1.38
N ILE A 197 -13.65 -0.22 0.77
CA ILE A 197 -13.15 0.96 1.48
C ILE A 197 -14.22 1.51 2.42
N ALA A 198 -15.45 1.70 1.93
CA ALA A 198 -16.55 2.23 2.74
C ALA A 198 -16.89 1.30 3.92
N GLN A 199 -16.87 -0.01 3.72
CA GLN A 199 -17.00 -1.03 4.77
C GLN A 199 -15.79 -1.12 5.72
N GLY A 200 -14.73 -0.34 5.51
CA GLY A 200 -13.53 -0.34 6.35
C GLY A 200 -12.64 -1.55 6.19
N ARG A 201 -12.65 -2.18 5.01
CA ARG A 201 -11.94 -3.42 4.67
C ARG A 201 -10.63 -3.19 3.90
N SER A 202 -10.11 -1.97 3.96
CA SER A 202 -8.79 -1.56 3.46
C SER A 202 -7.94 -1.11 4.66
N TYR A 203 -6.82 -1.76 4.88
CA TYR A 203 -5.96 -1.55 6.05
C TYR A 203 -4.58 -1.10 5.60
N PHE A 204 -4.12 0.02 6.12
CA PHE A 204 -2.75 0.43 5.88
C PHE A 204 -1.78 -0.56 6.50
N ILE A 205 -0.68 -0.84 5.80
CA ILE A 205 0.34 -1.79 6.25
C ILE A 205 0.87 -1.46 7.65
N TRP A 206 1.05 -0.18 7.96
CA TRP A 206 1.54 0.29 9.27
C TRP A 206 0.52 0.20 10.40
N ASP A 207 -0.77 0.03 10.11
CA ASP A 207 -1.82 -0.15 11.12
C ASP A 207 -2.00 -1.64 11.48
N ILE A 208 -1.42 -2.54 10.69
CA ILE A 208 -1.52 -3.99 10.89
C ILE A 208 -0.29 -4.45 11.68
N LYS A 209 -0.50 -5.05 12.85
CA LYS A 209 0.55 -5.68 13.66
C LYS A 209 0.59 -7.19 13.41
N PRO A 210 1.56 -7.72 12.64
CA PRO A 210 1.59 -9.15 12.34
C PRO A 210 1.96 -9.96 13.58
N SER A 211 1.11 -10.93 13.94
CA SER A 211 1.34 -11.90 15.00
C SER A 211 2.47 -12.88 14.65
N PHE A 212 2.92 -13.63 15.66
CA PHE A 212 3.87 -14.74 15.45
C PHE A 212 3.41 -15.69 14.33
N TRP A 213 2.15 -16.12 14.37
CA TRP A 213 1.58 -17.03 13.37
C TRP A 213 1.56 -16.40 11.98
N ALA A 214 1.19 -15.12 11.86
CA ALA A 214 1.20 -14.44 10.57
C ALA A 214 2.61 -14.37 9.96
N ARG A 215 3.62 -14.06 10.77
CA ARG A 215 5.04 -14.01 10.35
C ARG A 215 5.58 -15.38 9.94
N THR A 216 5.13 -16.45 10.59
CA THR A 216 5.58 -17.81 10.31
C THR A 216 4.88 -18.40 9.09
N LEU A 217 3.55 -18.36 9.06
CA LEU A 217 2.74 -18.99 8.01
C LEU A 217 2.94 -18.35 6.63
N SER A 218 3.10 -17.02 6.58
CA SER A 218 3.32 -16.29 5.32
C SER A 218 4.54 -16.76 4.52
N LYS A 219 5.56 -17.34 5.17
CA LYS A 219 6.76 -17.86 4.51
C LYS A 219 6.50 -19.11 3.67
N TYR A 220 5.44 -19.85 3.99
CA TYR A 220 5.10 -21.12 3.35
C TYR A 220 4.03 -20.98 2.27
N VAL A 221 3.53 -19.76 2.04
CA VAL A 221 2.59 -19.47 0.95
C VAL A 221 3.36 -19.38 -0.37
N LYS A 222 2.88 -20.12 -1.37
CA LYS A 222 3.46 -20.07 -2.72
C LYS A 222 3.18 -18.69 -3.32
N LYS A 223 4.23 -18.01 -3.78
CA LYS A 223 4.10 -16.72 -4.48
C LYS A 223 3.34 -16.94 -5.79
N THR A 224 2.29 -16.16 -6.00
CA THR A 224 1.58 -16.08 -7.27
C THR A 224 2.22 -15.00 -8.15
N PRO A 225 2.16 -15.12 -9.49
CA PRO A 225 2.62 -14.06 -10.38
C PRO A 225 1.76 -12.79 -10.30
N TYR A 226 0.55 -12.90 -9.74
CA TYR A 226 -0.40 -11.81 -9.57
C TYR A 226 -0.50 -11.47 -8.08
N GLY A 227 0.18 -10.40 -7.65
CA GLY A 227 0.10 -9.86 -6.29
C GLY A 227 0.91 -10.62 -5.23
N ILE A 228 0.97 -10.01 -4.04
CA ILE A 228 1.65 -10.59 -2.87
C ILE A 228 0.78 -11.68 -2.23
N GLY A 229 -0.55 -11.58 -2.40
CA GLY A 229 -1.53 -12.48 -1.78
C GLY A 229 -1.26 -12.64 -0.29
N LEU A 230 -1.28 -13.87 0.21
CA LEU A 230 -0.96 -14.19 1.61
C LEU A 230 0.55 -14.40 1.88
N GLY A 231 1.40 -14.11 0.90
CA GLY A 231 2.86 -14.24 1.00
C GLY A 231 3.53 -13.17 1.86
N SER A 232 2.77 -12.31 2.55
CA SER A 232 3.30 -11.32 3.49
C SER A 232 2.73 -11.51 4.91
N PRO A 233 3.49 -11.16 5.95
CA PRO A 233 2.99 -11.19 7.32
C PRO A 233 1.74 -10.33 7.52
N TRP A 234 1.63 -9.17 6.88
CA TRP A 234 0.48 -8.27 7.04
C TRP A 234 -0.80 -8.83 6.40
N THR A 235 -0.71 -9.35 5.17
CA THR A 235 -1.88 -9.97 4.51
C THR A 235 -2.30 -11.27 5.19
N MET A 236 -1.35 -12.07 5.68
CA MET A 236 -1.66 -13.23 6.52
C MET A 236 -2.31 -12.83 7.85
N GLN A 237 -1.89 -11.73 8.46
CA GLN A 237 -2.52 -11.22 9.68
C GLN A 237 -3.98 -10.82 9.45
N ILE A 238 -4.27 -10.17 8.32
CA ILE A 238 -5.65 -9.87 7.92
C ILE A 238 -6.46 -11.16 7.72
N ALA A 239 -5.88 -12.18 7.06
CA ALA A 239 -6.56 -13.47 6.89
C ALA A 239 -6.92 -14.11 8.24
N ILE A 240 -5.99 -14.09 9.19
CA ILE A 240 -6.22 -14.59 10.56
C ILE A 240 -7.32 -13.79 11.26
N GLN A 241 -7.34 -12.46 11.12
CA GLN A 241 -8.38 -11.61 11.70
C GLN A 241 -9.76 -11.84 11.08
N GLU A 242 -9.81 -12.14 9.77
CA GLU A 242 -11.07 -12.32 9.04
C GLU A 242 -11.74 -13.67 9.34
N VAL A 243 -10.97 -14.76 9.38
CA VAL A 243 -11.54 -16.12 9.51
C VAL A 243 -11.12 -16.88 10.76
N GLY A 244 -10.26 -16.30 11.59
CA GLY A 244 -9.74 -16.90 12.82
C GLY A 244 -8.49 -17.76 12.62
N LEU A 245 -7.63 -17.76 13.64
CA LEU A 245 -6.35 -18.49 13.62
C LEU A 245 -6.56 -20.01 13.46
N LEU A 246 -7.51 -20.59 14.19
CA LEU A 246 -7.76 -22.04 14.15
C LEU A 246 -8.09 -22.52 12.73
N LYS A 247 -8.94 -21.77 12.01
CA LYS A 247 -9.32 -22.09 10.63
C LYS A 247 -8.14 -21.98 9.67
N ILE A 248 -7.29 -20.96 9.83
CA ILE A 248 -6.06 -20.82 9.03
C ILE A 248 -5.08 -21.98 9.30
N LEU A 249 -4.93 -22.42 10.55
CA LEU A 249 -4.09 -23.55 10.90
C LEU A 249 -4.62 -24.86 10.32
N GLN A 250 -5.93 -25.12 10.43
CA GLN A 250 -6.60 -26.27 9.81
C GLN A 250 -6.41 -26.27 8.28
N ALA A 251 -6.63 -25.13 7.62
CA ALA A 251 -6.42 -24.98 6.18
C ALA A 251 -4.96 -25.27 5.78
N THR A 252 -4.01 -24.83 6.60
CA THR A 252 -2.57 -25.10 6.39
C THR A 252 -2.27 -26.58 6.53
N LEU A 253 -2.73 -27.22 7.61
CA LEU A 253 -2.51 -28.65 7.87
C LEU A 253 -3.05 -29.52 6.74
N VAL A 254 -4.31 -29.31 6.34
CA VAL A 254 -4.91 -30.07 5.24
C VAL A 254 -4.19 -29.80 3.93
N SER A 255 -3.80 -28.55 3.66
CA SER A 255 -3.03 -28.24 2.45
C SER A 255 -1.65 -28.91 2.42
N VAL A 256 -1.01 -29.15 3.57
CA VAL A 256 0.25 -29.88 3.66
C VAL A 256 0.02 -31.36 3.39
N ILE A 257 -0.96 -31.98 4.06
CA ILE A 257 -1.30 -33.41 3.88
C ILE A 257 -1.66 -33.70 2.42
N THR A 258 -2.59 -32.92 1.85
CA THR A 258 -3.10 -33.13 0.49
C THR A 258 -2.03 -32.94 -0.58
N LYS A 259 -1.00 -32.14 -0.31
CA LYS A 259 0.13 -31.95 -1.20
C LYS A 259 0.98 -33.22 -1.37
N PHE A 260 1.07 -34.08 -0.34
CA PHE A 260 1.72 -35.40 -0.46
C PHE A 260 0.99 -36.32 -1.45
N PHE A 261 -0.32 -36.12 -1.64
CA PHE A 261 -1.15 -36.85 -2.60
C PHE A 261 -1.31 -36.12 -3.94
N GLY A 262 -0.50 -35.09 -4.22
CA GLY A 262 -0.55 -34.33 -5.47
C GLY A 262 -1.73 -33.36 -5.60
N VAL A 263 -2.58 -33.23 -4.58
CA VAL A 263 -3.74 -32.32 -4.59
C VAL A 263 -3.29 -30.92 -4.13
N SER A 264 -3.59 -29.91 -4.94
CA SER A 264 -3.20 -28.51 -4.67
C SER A 264 -4.42 -27.59 -4.49
N GLY A 265 -4.22 -26.46 -3.81
CA GLY A 265 -5.27 -25.44 -3.61
C GLY A 265 -6.22 -25.66 -2.44
N MET A 266 -6.03 -26.73 -1.66
CA MET A 266 -6.89 -27.05 -0.50
C MET A 266 -6.88 -26.00 0.60
N PHE A 267 -5.77 -25.26 0.75
CA PHE A 267 -5.71 -24.13 1.68
C PHE A 267 -6.86 -23.13 1.45
N TYR A 268 -7.02 -22.65 0.22
CA TYR A 268 -8.05 -21.64 -0.10
C TYR A 268 -9.46 -22.21 -0.05
N ARG A 269 -9.64 -23.50 -0.36
CA ARG A 269 -10.93 -24.19 -0.22
C ARG A 269 -11.43 -24.21 1.22
N ILE A 270 -10.52 -24.38 2.18
CA ILE A 270 -10.86 -24.42 3.61
C ILE A 270 -10.90 -23.02 4.22
N ALA A 271 -9.91 -22.19 3.92
CA ALA A 271 -9.84 -20.83 4.43
C ALA A 271 -11.02 -19.97 3.93
N GLY A 272 -11.51 -20.26 2.72
CA GLY A 272 -12.67 -19.63 2.11
C GLY A 272 -12.30 -18.54 1.10
N GLU A 273 -13.31 -18.16 0.30
CA GLU A 273 -13.13 -17.24 -0.82
C GLU A 273 -12.71 -15.83 -0.38
N THR A 274 -13.18 -15.38 0.77
CA THR A 274 -12.77 -14.10 1.35
C THR A 274 -11.26 -14.03 1.57
N VAL A 275 -10.65 -15.11 2.07
CA VAL A 275 -9.19 -15.19 2.27
C VAL A 275 -8.44 -15.23 0.94
N ARG A 276 -9.02 -15.88 -0.08
CA ARG A 276 -8.47 -15.92 -1.43
C ARG A 276 -8.45 -14.54 -2.09
N SER A 277 -9.46 -13.71 -1.80
CA SER A 277 -9.59 -12.35 -2.31
C SER A 277 -8.67 -11.32 -1.62
N ILE A 278 -7.93 -11.71 -0.58
CA ILE A 278 -7.01 -10.80 0.10
C ILE A 278 -5.86 -10.45 -0.85
N ASP A 279 -5.70 -9.15 -1.08
CA ASP A 279 -4.56 -8.62 -1.81
C ASP A 279 -3.72 -7.68 -0.96
N GLY A 280 -2.44 -7.64 -1.29
CA GLY A 280 -1.47 -6.76 -0.65
C GLY A 280 -1.33 -5.41 -1.36
N PRO A 281 -0.48 -4.53 -0.83
CA PRO A 281 -0.14 -3.26 -1.45
C PRO A 281 0.45 -3.47 -2.86
N THR A 282 -0.18 -2.87 -3.86
CA THR A 282 0.24 -2.90 -5.27
C THR A 282 0.60 -1.50 -5.77
N GLU A 283 1.83 -1.32 -6.26
CA GLU A 283 2.40 0.00 -6.53
C GLU A 283 1.72 0.78 -7.66
N TYR A 284 1.07 0.09 -8.61
CA TYR A 284 0.32 0.74 -9.69
C TYR A 284 -1.06 1.25 -9.23
N SER A 285 -1.53 0.86 -8.04
CA SER A 285 -2.81 1.32 -7.51
C SER A 285 -2.68 2.74 -6.93
N LEU A 286 -3.75 3.54 -6.97
CA LEU A 286 -3.77 4.85 -6.31
C LEU A 286 -3.59 4.76 -4.81
N TYR A 287 -2.87 5.70 -4.20
CA TYR A 287 -2.91 5.92 -2.75
C TYR A 287 -4.37 6.07 -2.25
N PRO A 288 -4.76 5.42 -1.14
CA PRO A 288 -3.95 4.60 -0.21
C PRO A 288 -3.77 3.12 -0.60
N SER A 289 -4.30 2.70 -1.74
CA SER A 289 -4.34 1.30 -2.17
C SER A 289 -2.95 0.69 -2.39
N ASN A 290 -1.98 1.48 -2.85
CA ASN A 290 -0.60 1.03 -3.03
C ASN A 290 0.14 0.73 -1.73
N VAL A 291 -0.42 1.13 -0.58
CA VAL A 291 0.18 0.95 0.74
C VAL A 291 -0.78 0.27 1.72
N SER A 292 -1.86 -0.30 1.20
CA SER A 292 -2.88 -1.00 1.98
C SER A 292 -2.99 -2.46 1.56
N ALA A 293 -3.22 -3.33 2.53
CA ALA A 293 -3.74 -4.66 2.28
C ALA A 293 -5.28 -4.61 2.36
N LYS A 294 -5.95 -5.36 1.50
CA LYS A 294 -7.40 -5.22 1.27
C LYS A 294 -8.09 -6.55 1.25
N LEU A 295 -9.30 -6.55 1.79
CA LEU A 295 -10.27 -7.62 1.67
C LEU A 295 -11.32 -7.23 0.62
N GLY A 296 -11.87 -8.21 -0.10
CA GLY A 296 -13.08 -8.00 -0.90
C GLY A 296 -14.27 -7.55 -0.04
N PRO A 297 -15.29 -6.90 -0.63
CA PRO A 297 -16.46 -6.42 0.09
C PRO A 297 -17.21 -7.55 0.81
N LYS A 298 -17.78 -7.24 1.98
CA LYS A 298 -18.73 -8.13 2.67
C LYS A 298 -20.05 -8.15 1.91
N GLU A 299 -20.60 -9.35 1.75
CA GLU A 299 -21.93 -9.60 1.19
C GLU A 299 -22.20 -8.82 -0.11
N PRO A 300 -21.35 -8.96 -1.15
CA PRO A 300 -21.45 -8.17 -2.37
C PRO A 300 -22.81 -8.32 -3.08
N GLN A 301 -23.48 -9.46 -2.91
CA GLN A 301 -24.83 -9.67 -3.42
C GLN A 301 -25.85 -8.78 -2.71
N LEU A 302 -25.80 -8.70 -1.37
CA LEU A 302 -26.68 -7.83 -0.58
C LEU A 302 -26.39 -6.36 -0.89
N VAL A 303 -25.11 -5.99 -1.05
CA VAL A 303 -24.72 -4.65 -1.52
C VAL A 303 -25.40 -4.29 -2.84
N ALA A 304 -25.33 -5.19 -3.83
CA ALA A 304 -25.97 -4.97 -5.13
C ALA A 304 -27.51 -4.86 -5.04
N GLN A 305 -28.13 -5.54 -4.07
CA GLN A 305 -29.57 -5.43 -3.81
C GLN A 305 -29.92 -4.12 -3.12
N ASN A 306 -29.19 -3.71 -2.09
CA ASN A 306 -29.43 -2.48 -1.34
C ASN A 306 -29.29 -1.24 -2.22
N ILE A 307 -28.25 -1.17 -3.06
CA ILE A 307 -28.10 -0.07 -4.02
C ILE A 307 -29.25 -0.08 -5.04
N LYS A 308 -29.67 -1.25 -5.51
CA LYS A 308 -30.83 -1.37 -6.41
C LYS A 308 -32.10 -0.81 -5.76
N TYR A 309 -32.39 -1.20 -4.52
CA TYR A 309 -33.56 -0.71 -3.78
C TYR A 309 -33.50 0.81 -3.58
N GLN A 310 -32.34 1.35 -3.24
CA GLN A 310 -32.19 2.80 -3.04
C GLN A 310 -32.39 3.60 -4.33
N ILE A 311 -31.85 3.14 -5.45
CA ILE A 311 -32.08 3.76 -6.77
C ILE A 311 -33.57 3.72 -7.14
N ILE A 312 -34.25 2.58 -6.91
CA ILE A 312 -35.69 2.44 -7.16
C ILE A 312 -36.50 3.41 -6.30
N ASN A 313 -36.14 3.57 -5.02
CA ASN A 313 -36.82 4.49 -4.12
C ASN A 313 -36.62 5.96 -4.50
N ASN A 314 -35.43 6.32 -5.00
CA ASN A 314 -35.13 7.70 -5.42
C ASN A 314 -35.82 8.10 -6.74
N GLN A 315 -36.09 7.14 -7.62
CA GLN A 315 -36.67 7.41 -8.93
C GLN A 315 -38.05 6.78 -9.08
N TYR A 316 -39.09 7.61 -8.95
CA TYR A 316 -40.50 7.23 -8.97
C TYR A 316 -40.99 6.51 -10.26
N GLN A 317 -40.18 6.36 -11.32
CA GLN A 317 -40.54 5.67 -12.56
C GLN A 317 -39.32 5.00 -13.22
N ILE A 318 -39.07 3.71 -12.94
CA ILE A 318 -38.00 2.97 -13.64
C ILE A 318 -38.50 1.65 -14.26
N SER A 319 -39.21 1.74 -15.37
CA SER A 319 -39.64 0.55 -16.13
C SER A 319 -38.46 -0.22 -16.78
N ASN A 320 -37.27 0.39 -16.85
CA ASN A 320 -36.16 -0.12 -17.67
C ASN A 320 -34.85 -0.41 -16.90
N PHE A 321 -34.83 -0.25 -15.56
CA PHE A 321 -33.64 -0.53 -14.75
C PHE A 321 -33.56 -2.00 -14.36
N LEU A 322 -32.46 -2.64 -14.72
CA LEU A 322 -32.24 -4.05 -14.46
C LEU A 322 -31.76 -4.28 -13.02
N GLY A 323 -30.87 -3.42 -12.53
CA GLY A 323 -30.27 -3.52 -11.21
C GLY A 323 -28.81 -3.10 -11.20
N VAL A 324 -28.10 -3.63 -10.20
CA VAL A 324 -26.70 -3.27 -9.90
C VAL A 324 -25.83 -4.51 -9.94
N VAL A 325 -24.58 -4.34 -10.37
CA VAL A 325 -23.55 -5.38 -10.35
C VAL A 325 -22.34 -4.85 -9.60
N VAL A 326 -21.83 -5.62 -8.64
CA VAL A 326 -20.55 -5.37 -7.99
C VAL A 326 -19.49 -6.25 -8.63
N ILE A 327 -18.44 -5.65 -9.17
CA ILE A 327 -17.38 -6.37 -9.87
C ILE A 327 -16.01 -6.06 -9.26
N ASP A 328 -15.13 -7.05 -9.30
CA ASP A 328 -13.68 -6.87 -9.19
C ASP A 328 -13.09 -6.99 -10.59
N ALA A 329 -12.62 -5.87 -11.13
CA ALA A 329 -12.00 -5.80 -12.44
C ALA A 329 -10.53 -5.41 -12.30
N ASN A 330 -9.66 -6.06 -13.07
CA ASN A 330 -8.24 -5.74 -13.21
C ASN A 330 -7.77 -5.99 -14.66
N ASP A 331 -6.48 -5.80 -14.93
CA ASP A 331 -5.93 -5.97 -16.29
C ASP A 331 -5.90 -7.44 -16.77
N ILE A 332 -6.18 -8.39 -15.88
CA ILE A 332 -6.11 -9.84 -16.12
C ILE A 332 -7.51 -10.43 -16.30
N GLY A 333 -8.52 -9.88 -15.63
CA GLY A 333 -9.90 -10.36 -15.73
C GLY A 333 -10.90 -9.55 -14.92
N VAL A 334 -12.15 -10.00 -14.99
CA VAL A 334 -13.29 -9.42 -14.28
C VAL A 334 -14.02 -10.54 -13.54
N ASN A 335 -14.23 -10.36 -12.24
CA ASN A 335 -14.99 -11.26 -11.38
C ASN A 335 -16.31 -10.58 -10.95
N ILE A 336 -17.43 -11.26 -11.16
CA ILE A 336 -18.74 -10.77 -10.72
C ILE A 336 -19.02 -11.23 -9.28
N LEU A 337 -18.89 -10.29 -8.34
CA LEU A 337 -19.05 -10.56 -6.91
C LEU A 337 -20.51 -10.51 -6.46
N GLY A 338 -21.29 -9.57 -6.99
CA GLY A 338 -22.71 -9.43 -6.70
C GLY A 338 -23.47 -9.00 -7.95
N ASN A 339 -24.69 -9.50 -8.14
CA ASN A 339 -25.50 -9.22 -9.33
C ASN A 339 -27.00 -9.24 -9.01
N SER A 340 -27.66 -8.08 -9.10
CA SER A 340 -29.11 -7.93 -8.91
C SER A 340 -29.88 -7.67 -10.22
N THR A 341 -29.22 -7.84 -11.38
CA THR A 341 -29.77 -7.52 -12.71
C THR A 341 -30.54 -8.66 -13.38
N GLY A 342 -30.31 -9.91 -12.95
CA GLY A 342 -30.78 -11.11 -13.65
C GLY A 342 -30.03 -11.42 -14.96
N LEU A 343 -29.07 -10.60 -15.38
CA LEU A 343 -28.22 -10.87 -16.55
C LEU A 343 -27.20 -11.97 -16.23
N GLU A 344 -26.81 -12.75 -17.24
CA GLU A 344 -25.75 -13.76 -17.11
C GLU A 344 -24.40 -13.11 -16.74
N LYS A 345 -23.69 -13.70 -15.76
CA LYS A 345 -22.36 -13.23 -15.33
C LYS A 345 -21.36 -13.15 -16.50
N LYS A 346 -21.34 -14.19 -17.36
CA LYS A 346 -20.47 -14.26 -18.55
C LYS A 346 -20.68 -13.09 -19.52
N LEU A 347 -21.91 -12.58 -19.62
CA LEU A 347 -22.19 -11.41 -20.45
C LEU A 347 -21.52 -10.17 -19.84
N ILE A 348 -21.70 -9.93 -18.54
CA ILE A 348 -21.15 -8.76 -17.86
C ILE A 348 -19.61 -8.80 -17.87
N GLU A 349 -19.01 -9.97 -17.69
CA GLU A 349 -17.56 -10.18 -17.80
C GLU A 349 -17.04 -9.78 -19.19
N LYS A 350 -17.75 -10.17 -20.27
CA LYS A 350 -17.42 -9.73 -21.63
C LYS A 350 -17.59 -8.21 -21.79
N VAL A 351 -18.60 -7.62 -21.15
CA VAL A 351 -18.86 -6.17 -21.21
C VAL A 351 -17.73 -5.35 -20.58
N PHE A 352 -17.06 -5.88 -19.55
CA PHE A 352 -16.01 -5.19 -18.81
C PHE A 352 -14.60 -5.76 -19.02
N LYS A 353 -14.42 -6.68 -19.98
CA LYS A 353 -13.14 -7.41 -20.19
C LYS A 353 -11.91 -6.50 -20.36
N ASP A 354 -12.08 -5.33 -20.99
CA ASP A 354 -11.05 -4.30 -21.21
C ASP A 354 -10.91 -3.32 -20.03
N ASN A 355 -11.62 -3.57 -18.92
CA ASN A 355 -11.70 -2.75 -17.72
C ASN A 355 -11.80 -1.24 -18.02
N PRO A 356 -12.96 -0.74 -18.49
CA PRO A 356 -13.14 0.67 -18.83
C PRO A 356 -12.97 1.59 -17.61
N MET A 357 -13.24 1.08 -16.40
CA MET A 357 -13.21 1.81 -15.12
C MET A 357 -11.80 2.26 -14.71
N GLY A 358 -10.75 1.66 -15.28
CA GLY A 358 -9.36 2.01 -14.97
C GLY A 358 -8.84 1.31 -13.72
N GLN A 359 -7.58 1.59 -13.39
CA GLN A 359 -6.88 1.04 -12.21
C GLN A 359 -6.11 2.12 -11.43
N THR A 360 -6.01 3.31 -12.00
CA THR A 360 -5.11 4.37 -11.56
C THR A 360 -5.94 5.62 -11.25
N ASN A 361 -5.53 6.80 -11.74
CA ASN A 361 -6.09 8.10 -11.40
C ASN A 361 -7.42 8.45 -12.08
N GLU A 362 -8.10 7.49 -12.73
CA GLU A 362 -9.33 7.75 -13.46
C GLU A 362 -10.49 8.18 -12.54
N GLN A 363 -10.55 7.67 -11.31
CA GLN A 363 -11.61 7.95 -10.33
C GLN A 363 -13.02 7.66 -10.85
N THR A 364 -13.17 6.61 -11.66
CA THR A 364 -14.46 6.18 -12.25
C THR A 364 -14.96 4.83 -11.71
N PRO A 365 -15.24 4.72 -10.39
CA PRO A 365 -15.60 3.45 -9.77
C PRO A 365 -17.07 3.04 -9.98
N ILE A 366 -17.86 3.85 -10.69
CA ILE A 366 -19.26 3.57 -11.04
C ILE A 366 -19.39 3.70 -12.56
N THR A 367 -20.09 2.76 -13.20
CA THR A 367 -20.40 2.78 -14.63
C THR A 367 -21.88 2.53 -14.85
N LEU A 368 -22.52 3.40 -15.61
CA LEU A 368 -23.88 3.19 -16.09
C LEU A 368 -23.84 2.54 -17.47
N VAL A 369 -24.51 1.40 -17.64
CA VAL A 369 -24.51 0.65 -18.91
C VAL A 369 -25.90 0.69 -19.51
N MET A 370 -26.01 1.27 -20.71
CA MET A 370 -27.25 1.30 -21.49
C MET A 370 -27.20 0.25 -22.59
N LEU A 371 -28.28 -0.51 -22.72
CA LEU A 371 -28.47 -1.51 -23.77
C LEU A 371 -29.24 -0.87 -24.93
N SER A 372 -28.66 -0.92 -26.12
CA SER A 372 -29.29 -0.50 -27.38
C SER A 372 -29.39 -1.65 -28.37
#